data_AF-A0A960SRK5-F1
#
_entry.id   AF-A0A960SRK5-F1
#
_cell.length_a   1.000
_cell.length_b   1.000
_cell.length_c   1.000
_cell.angle_alpha   90.00
_cell.angle_beta   90.00
_cell.angle_gamma   90.00
#
_symmetry.space_group_name_H-M   'P 1'
#
loop_
_entity.id
_entity.type
_entity.pdbx_description
1 polymer ?
#
loop_
_entity_poly.entity_id
_entity_poly.type
_entity_poly.pdbx_seq_one_letter_code
_entity_poly.pdbx_strand_id
1 'polypeptide(L)'
;PEGTVLDWGCGSGIAGRAFVGMFGAERVSRLHCADRSTLAVRYATRRAREKHPGLDVAAGGVSAPVVLLLSHVLPELSPGQTESLLSLAEQAQCVLWVEPGDYESSLALIAVRERLRECFEIVAPCPHRHRCGVLEPGNESHWCHHFATPPGFVFHDADWSRFANEMEIDLRSLPVSYLVLDRRPAPVLPADAVRILGRPRVEKPFARVLACHTSGELTECHITKRRLPAVYHRFRKGRWDSLQSFRRAGGEIESLHDVLPVPAGPNH
;
A
#
# COMPACT_ATOMS: atom_id res chain seq x y z
N PRO A 1 -4.57 10.78 11.86
CA PRO A 1 -5.44 11.74 12.58
C PRO A 1 -6.18 10.99 13.71
N GLU A 2 -6.60 11.68 14.77
CA GLU A 2 -7.39 11.07 15.85
C GLU A 2 -8.88 11.20 15.55
N GLY A 3 -9.68 10.18 15.87
CA GLY A 3 -11.14 10.25 15.71
C GLY A 3 -11.79 8.94 15.29
N THR A 4 -12.92 9.05 14.58
CA THR A 4 -13.70 7.91 14.13
C THR A 4 -13.02 7.20 12.96
N VAL A 5 -12.96 5.87 13.04
CA VAL A 5 -12.42 5.02 11.97
C VAL A 5 -13.56 4.19 11.40
N LEU A 6 -13.65 4.14 10.07
CA LEU A 6 -14.55 3.25 9.35
C LEU A 6 -13.75 2.21 8.58
N ASP A 7 -13.93 0.95 8.94
CA ASP A 7 -13.51 -0.22 8.15
C ASP A 7 -14.68 -0.59 7.22
N TRP A 8 -14.62 -0.14 5.97
CA TRP A 8 -15.70 -0.31 4.99
C TRP A 8 -15.42 -1.50 4.08
N GLY A 9 -16.41 -2.39 3.93
CA GLY A 9 -16.19 -3.73 3.40
C GLY A 9 -15.32 -4.55 4.36
N CYS A 10 -15.64 -4.49 5.66
CA CYS A 10 -14.71 -4.93 6.70
C CYS A 10 -14.31 -6.40 6.60
N GLY A 11 -15.13 -7.28 6.00
CA GLY A 11 -14.84 -8.70 5.89
C GLY A 11 -14.49 -9.32 7.25
N SER A 12 -13.26 -9.82 7.39
CA SER A 12 -12.75 -10.37 8.66
C SER A 12 -12.43 -9.31 9.73
N GLY A 13 -12.47 -8.02 9.40
CA GLY A 13 -12.11 -6.87 10.22
C GLY A 13 -10.60 -6.66 10.40
N ILE A 14 -9.78 -7.23 9.51
CA ILE A 14 -8.33 -7.18 9.66
C ILE A 14 -7.76 -5.78 9.46
N ALA A 15 -8.31 -4.99 8.52
CA ALA A 15 -7.86 -3.63 8.27
C ALA A 15 -8.05 -2.75 9.51
N GLY A 16 -9.25 -2.73 10.09
CA GLY A 16 -9.53 -2.02 11.34
C GLY A 16 -8.63 -2.45 12.50
N ARG A 17 -8.49 -3.76 12.72
CA ARG A 17 -7.62 -4.28 13.81
C ARG A 17 -6.12 -4.04 13.59
N ALA A 18 -5.66 -4.01 12.34
CA ALA A 18 -4.28 -3.71 12.02
C ALA A 18 -4.01 -2.22 12.25
N PHE A 19 -4.93 -1.35 11.81
CA PHE A 19 -4.85 0.09 12.04
C PHE A 19 -4.78 0.43 13.54
N VAL A 20 -5.74 -0.08 14.33
CA VAL A 20 -5.74 0.14 15.79
C VAL A 20 -4.47 -0.41 16.44
N GLY A 21 -4.02 -1.61 16.03
CA GLY A 21 -2.80 -2.20 16.57
C GLY A 21 -1.52 -1.40 16.26
N MET A 22 -1.47 -0.75 15.10
CA MET A 22 -0.32 0.06 14.68
C MET A 22 -0.31 1.46 15.30
N PHE A 23 -1.47 2.12 15.35
CA PHE A 23 -1.57 3.53 15.75
C PHE A 23 -2.06 3.77 17.17
N GLY A 24 -2.44 2.71 17.89
CA GLY A 24 -2.95 2.78 19.25
C GLY A 24 -4.45 3.00 19.31
N ALA A 25 -5.10 2.40 20.31
CA ALA A 25 -6.54 2.51 20.53
C ALA A 25 -6.94 3.89 21.07
N GLU A 26 -6.02 4.58 21.75
CA GLU A 26 -6.22 5.93 22.29
C GLU A 26 -6.48 6.99 21.22
N ARG A 27 -6.04 6.74 19.98
CA ARG A 27 -6.28 7.63 18.84
C ARG A 27 -7.60 7.38 18.12
N VAL A 28 -8.30 6.30 18.49
CA VAL A 28 -9.54 5.85 17.84
C VAL A 28 -10.70 6.07 18.80
N SER A 29 -11.51 7.11 18.54
CA SER A 29 -12.67 7.39 19.38
C SER A 29 -13.76 6.33 19.23
N ARG A 30 -13.91 5.76 18.02
CA ARG A 30 -14.79 4.63 17.73
C ARG A 30 -14.35 3.96 16.43
N LEU A 31 -14.37 2.62 16.41
CA LEU A 31 -14.21 1.81 15.21
C LEU A 31 -15.58 1.33 14.69
N HIS A 32 -15.94 1.77 13.49
CA HIS A 32 -17.10 1.30 12.74
C HIS A 32 -16.71 0.17 11.80
N CYS A 33 -17.43 -0.95 11.84
CA CYS A 33 -17.29 -2.05 10.89
C CYS A 33 -18.54 -2.12 10.00
N ALA A 34 -18.37 -1.88 8.70
CA ALA A 34 -19.47 -1.92 7.73
C ALA A 34 -19.17 -2.95 6.64
N ASP A 35 -20.14 -3.81 6.34
CA ASP A 35 -20.07 -4.80 5.27
C ASP A 35 -21.48 -5.15 4.80
N ARG A 36 -21.63 -5.63 3.57
CA ARG A 36 -22.89 -6.19 3.06
C ARG A 36 -23.30 -7.44 3.84
N SER A 37 -22.33 -8.20 4.34
CA SER A 37 -22.53 -9.41 5.12
C SER A 37 -22.67 -9.09 6.62
N THR A 38 -23.87 -9.28 7.16
CA THR A 38 -24.11 -9.12 8.61
C THR A 38 -23.27 -10.09 9.45
N LEU A 39 -22.90 -11.25 8.90
CA LEU A 39 -22.00 -12.21 9.54
C LEU A 39 -20.58 -11.65 9.63
N ALA A 40 -20.08 -11.04 8.55
CA ALA A 40 -18.78 -10.38 8.53
C ALA A 40 -18.72 -9.25 9.56
N VAL A 41 -19.75 -8.39 9.61
CA VAL A 41 -19.85 -7.31 10.61
C VAL A 41 -19.82 -7.85 12.04
N ARG A 42 -20.62 -8.88 12.35
CA ARG A 42 -20.63 -9.50 13.70
C ARG A 42 -19.27 -10.10 14.05
N TYR A 43 -18.61 -10.75 13.10
CA TYR A 43 -17.28 -11.32 13.30
C TYR A 43 -16.23 -10.22 13.55
N ALA A 44 -16.15 -9.24 12.66
CA ALA A 44 -15.20 -8.13 12.71
C ALA A 44 -15.31 -7.35 14.03
N THR A 45 -16.53 -6.96 14.41
CA THR A 45 -16.80 -6.21 15.65
C THR A 45 -16.42 -7.00 16.90
N ARG A 46 -16.77 -8.30 16.96
CA ARG A 46 -16.38 -9.18 18.08
C ARG A 46 -14.86 -9.29 18.19
N ARG A 47 -14.17 -9.60 17.09
CA ARG A 47 -12.71 -9.75 17.08
C ARG A 47 -11.98 -8.46 17.42
N ALA A 48 -12.52 -7.30 17.04
CA ALA A 48 -11.95 -6.01 17.42
C ALA A 48 -12.03 -5.78 18.93
N ARG A 49 -13.18 -6.04 19.56
CA ARG A 49 -13.36 -5.92 21.02
C ARG A 49 -12.49 -6.90 21.81
N GLU A 50 -12.34 -8.13 21.31
CA GLU A 50 -11.47 -9.14 21.93
C GLU A 50 -9.99 -8.73 21.87
N LYS A 51 -9.52 -8.21 20.72
CA LYS A 51 -8.12 -7.82 20.53
C LYS A 51 -7.78 -6.49 21.23
N HIS A 52 -8.73 -5.58 21.33
CA HIS A 52 -8.56 -4.25 21.91
C HIS A 52 -9.63 -4.00 22.99
N PRO A 53 -9.47 -4.59 24.20
CA PRO A 53 -10.39 -4.35 25.30
C PRO A 53 -10.51 -2.85 25.62
N GLY A 54 -11.73 -2.36 25.78
CA GLY A 54 -12.01 -0.94 26.06
C GLY A 54 -12.18 -0.04 24.82
N LEU A 55 -11.90 -0.53 23.62
CA LEU A 55 -12.21 0.20 22.38
C LEU A 55 -13.72 0.24 22.14
N ASP A 56 -14.27 1.41 21.84
CA ASP A 56 -15.64 1.53 21.36
C ASP A 56 -15.73 1.03 19.91
N VAL A 57 -16.55 0.00 19.69
CA VAL A 57 -16.70 -0.67 18.40
C VAL A 57 -18.18 -0.77 18.04
N ALA A 58 -18.55 -0.28 16.86
CA ALA A 58 -19.91 -0.24 16.36
C ALA A 58 -20.06 -0.98 15.02
N ALA A 59 -21.26 -1.52 14.79
CA ALA A 59 -21.66 -2.08 13.50
C ALA A 59 -22.26 -0.97 12.61
N GLY A 60 -22.06 -1.08 11.30
CA GLY A 60 -22.63 -0.18 10.31
C GLY A 60 -21.72 0.99 9.94
N GLY A 61 -22.10 1.71 8.88
CA GLY A 61 -21.34 2.83 8.35
C GLY A 61 -21.50 4.13 9.14
N VAL A 62 -20.67 5.10 8.80
CA VAL A 62 -20.77 6.50 9.21
C VAL A 62 -20.52 7.38 7.98
N SER A 63 -21.23 8.51 7.85
CA SER A 63 -21.18 9.35 6.65
C SER A 63 -19.92 10.21 6.52
N ALA A 64 -19.26 10.53 7.64
CA ALA A 64 -18.07 11.36 7.69
C ALA A 64 -17.04 10.77 8.68
N PRO A 65 -16.40 9.63 8.33
CA PRO A 65 -15.33 9.09 9.15
C PRO A 65 -14.10 10.00 9.12
N VAL A 66 -13.36 10.09 10.22
CA VAL A 66 -12.05 10.77 10.18
C VAL A 66 -11.05 9.93 9.38
N VAL A 67 -11.02 8.61 9.60
CA VAL A 67 -10.19 7.67 8.83
C VAL A 67 -11.09 6.66 8.13
N LEU A 68 -10.93 6.53 6.81
CA LEU A 68 -11.56 5.50 6.00
C LEU A 68 -10.53 4.42 5.64
N LEU A 69 -10.83 3.17 6.00
CA LEU A 69 -10.05 2.00 5.66
C LEU A 69 -10.79 1.18 4.62
N LEU A 70 -10.07 0.82 3.55
CA LEU A 70 -10.58 0.04 2.42
C LEU A 70 -9.56 -1.05 2.11
N SER A 71 -10.03 -2.29 2.02
CA SER A 71 -9.14 -3.43 1.80
C SER A 71 -9.84 -4.49 0.96
N HIS A 72 -9.35 -4.70 -0.26
CA HIS A 72 -9.81 -5.76 -1.16
C HIS A 72 -11.30 -5.63 -1.51
N VAL A 73 -11.74 -4.40 -1.79
CA VAL A 73 -13.16 -4.12 -2.03
C VAL A 73 -13.42 -3.69 -3.46
N LEU A 74 -12.47 -2.98 -4.09
CA LEU A 74 -12.67 -2.34 -5.38
C LEU A 74 -13.06 -3.33 -6.51
N PRO A 75 -12.45 -4.53 -6.61
CA PRO A 75 -12.85 -5.52 -7.63
C PRO A 75 -14.29 -6.03 -7.48
N GLU A 76 -14.92 -5.87 -6.31
CA GLU A 76 -16.27 -6.35 -6.02
C GLU A 76 -17.38 -5.30 -6.25
N LEU A 77 -17.01 -4.10 -6.71
CA LEU A 77 -17.92 -2.97 -6.87
C LEU A 77 -18.32 -2.76 -8.32
N SER A 78 -19.62 -2.53 -8.53
CA SER A 78 -20.10 -1.93 -9.77
C SER A 78 -19.67 -0.46 -9.88
N PRO A 79 -19.67 0.14 -11.08
CA PRO A 79 -19.30 1.55 -11.26
C PRO A 79 -20.07 2.52 -10.35
N GLY A 80 -21.38 2.33 -10.18
CA GLY A 80 -22.19 3.18 -9.29
C GLY A 80 -21.85 3.02 -7.79
N GLN A 81 -21.43 1.83 -7.38
CA GLN A 81 -20.96 1.59 -6.01
C GLN A 81 -19.59 2.23 -5.79
N THR A 82 -18.71 2.18 -6.80
CA THR A 82 -17.42 2.88 -6.78
C THR A 82 -17.61 4.39 -6.63
N GLU A 83 -18.51 5.01 -7.40
CA GLU A 83 -18.81 6.45 -7.26
C GLU A 83 -19.36 6.81 -5.88
N SER A 84 -20.23 5.95 -5.32
CA SER A 84 -20.75 6.15 -3.96
C SER A 84 -19.64 6.06 -2.91
N LEU A 85 -18.70 5.13 -3.09
CA LEU A 85 -17.54 4.98 -2.21
C LEU A 85 -16.57 6.16 -2.34
N LEU A 86 -16.34 6.68 -3.55
CA LEU A 86 -15.53 7.87 -3.77
C LEU A 86 -16.15 9.10 -3.09
N SER A 87 -17.47 9.25 -3.16
CA SER A 87 -18.19 10.33 -2.46
C SER A 87 -18.01 10.23 -0.94
N LEU A 88 -18.01 9.03 -0.37
CA LEU A 88 -17.69 8.80 1.04
C LEU A 88 -16.21 9.11 1.35
N ALA A 89 -15.29 8.70 0.49
CA ALA A 89 -13.86 8.96 0.63
C ALA A 89 -13.58 10.48 0.65
N GLU A 90 -14.28 11.27 -0.17
CA GLU A 90 -14.20 12.74 -0.18
C GLU A 90 -14.62 13.36 1.17
N GLN A 91 -15.48 12.70 1.97
CA GLN A 91 -15.86 13.18 3.31
C GLN A 91 -14.81 12.85 4.39
N ALA A 92 -13.85 11.97 4.10
CA ALA A 92 -12.84 11.57 5.07
C ALA A 92 -11.70 12.59 5.16
N GLN A 93 -11.04 12.62 6.33
CA GLN A 93 -9.78 13.34 6.51
C GLN A 93 -8.61 12.54 5.93
N CYS A 94 -8.63 11.22 6.11
CA CYS A 94 -7.57 10.30 5.68
C CYS A 94 -8.17 9.01 5.13
N VAL A 95 -7.60 8.52 4.02
CA VAL A 95 -8.02 7.28 3.37
C VAL A 95 -6.82 6.36 3.24
N LEU A 96 -6.94 5.12 3.73
CA LEU A 96 -5.99 4.05 3.47
C LEU A 96 -6.71 2.98 2.65
N TRP A 97 -6.23 2.75 1.44
CA TRP A 97 -6.82 1.81 0.50
C TRP A 97 -5.77 0.78 0.08
N VAL A 98 -6.06 -0.50 0.28
CA VAL A 98 -5.22 -1.62 -0.14
C VAL A 98 -6.02 -2.54 -1.05
N GLU A 99 -5.43 -2.93 -2.16
CA GLU A 99 -5.99 -3.86 -3.14
C GLU A 99 -4.95 -4.92 -3.51
N PRO A 100 -5.36 -6.04 -4.12
CA PRO A 100 -4.42 -7.00 -4.70
C PRO A 100 -3.43 -6.33 -5.66
N GLY A 101 -2.20 -6.87 -5.70
CA GLY A 101 -1.13 -6.35 -6.53
C GLY A 101 -1.12 -6.93 -7.94
N ASP A 102 -2.27 -6.92 -8.61
CA ASP A 102 -2.43 -7.29 -10.01
C ASP A 102 -2.63 -6.05 -10.91
N TYR A 103 -2.64 -6.28 -12.23
CA TYR A 103 -2.74 -5.24 -13.23
C TYR A 103 -4.09 -4.49 -13.18
N GLU A 104 -5.21 -5.20 -13.11
CA GLU A 104 -6.55 -4.62 -13.16
C GLU A 104 -6.84 -3.81 -11.89
N SER A 105 -6.56 -4.40 -10.72
CA SER A 105 -6.70 -3.76 -9.42
C SER A 105 -5.82 -2.51 -9.32
N SER A 106 -4.58 -2.58 -9.83
CA SER A 106 -3.69 -1.43 -9.86
C SER A 106 -4.23 -0.30 -10.74
N LEU A 107 -4.75 -0.60 -11.93
CA LEU A 107 -5.30 0.43 -12.82
C LEU A 107 -6.55 1.07 -12.23
N ALA A 108 -7.44 0.26 -11.65
CA ALA A 108 -8.62 0.76 -10.96
C ALA A 108 -8.24 1.68 -9.79
N LEU A 109 -7.26 1.30 -8.98
CA LEU A 109 -6.77 2.13 -7.87
C LEU A 109 -6.04 3.39 -8.36
N ILE A 110 -5.35 3.34 -9.51
CA ILE A 110 -4.80 4.55 -10.14
C ILE A 110 -5.94 5.48 -10.58
N ALA A 111 -7.04 4.98 -11.14
CA ALA A 111 -8.19 5.82 -11.50
C ALA A 111 -8.78 6.53 -10.27
N VAL A 112 -8.90 5.81 -9.14
CA VAL A 112 -9.27 6.39 -7.83
C VAL A 112 -8.29 7.49 -7.42
N ARG A 113 -6.98 7.21 -7.49
CA ARG A 113 -5.91 8.20 -7.20
C ARG A 113 -6.09 9.46 -8.06
N GLU A 114 -6.25 9.31 -9.36
CA GLU A 114 -6.39 10.45 -10.28
C GLU A 114 -7.64 11.29 -9.97
N ARG A 115 -8.74 10.65 -9.58
CA ARG A 115 -9.98 11.34 -9.21
C ARG A 115 -9.87 12.13 -7.91
N LEU A 116 -9.08 11.63 -6.95
CA LEU A 116 -8.97 12.19 -5.60
C LEU A 116 -7.75 13.10 -5.38
N ARG A 117 -6.74 13.08 -6.27
CA ARG A 117 -5.47 13.82 -6.08
C ARG A 117 -5.61 15.34 -5.97
N GLU A 118 -6.71 15.91 -6.44
CA GLU A 118 -6.98 17.35 -6.34
C GLU A 118 -7.49 17.75 -4.95
N CYS A 119 -8.18 16.83 -4.26
CA CYS A 119 -8.77 17.05 -2.95
C CYS A 119 -7.86 16.62 -1.79
N PHE A 120 -6.86 15.79 -2.07
CA PHE A 120 -5.97 15.18 -1.08
C PHE A 120 -4.49 15.38 -1.41
N GLU A 121 -3.67 15.42 -0.37
CA GLU A 121 -2.25 15.10 -0.50
C GLU A 121 -2.07 13.59 -0.66
N ILE A 122 -1.13 13.21 -1.53
CA ILE A 122 -0.75 11.80 -1.69
C ILE A 122 0.39 11.53 -0.72
N VAL A 123 0.08 10.87 0.38
CA VAL A 123 1.07 10.49 1.41
C VAL A 123 1.90 9.32 0.93
N ALA A 124 1.24 8.35 0.29
CA ALA A 124 1.87 7.20 -0.32
C ALA A 124 0.94 6.62 -1.39
N PRO A 125 1.43 5.87 -2.38
CA PRO A 125 2.82 5.44 -2.54
C PRO A 125 3.62 6.32 -3.50
N CYS A 126 2.96 7.22 -4.25
CA CYS A 126 3.63 8.09 -5.20
C CYS A 126 4.38 9.21 -4.45
N PRO A 127 5.64 9.52 -4.84
CA PRO A 127 6.36 10.66 -4.29
C PRO A 127 5.90 12.01 -4.90
N HIS A 128 4.74 12.04 -5.55
CA HIS A 128 4.27 13.15 -6.36
C HIS A 128 2.73 13.18 -6.48
N ARG A 129 2.22 14.35 -6.91
CA ARG A 129 0.80 14.57 -7.24
C ARG A 129 0.50 14.76 -8.73
N HIS A 130 1.53 14.68 -9.59
CA HIS A 130 1.33 14.62 -11.04
C HIS A 130 0.54 13.37 -11.48
N ARG A 131 0.13 13.34 -12.75
CA ARG A 131 -0.47 12.16 -13.40
C ARG A 131 0.44 10.95 -13.21
N CYS A 132 -0.15 9.79 -12.92
CA CYS A 132 0.63 8.58 -12.70
C CYS A 132 1.38 8.18 -13.98
N GLY A 133 2.71 8.08 -13.91
CA GLY A 133 3.56 7.70 -15.04
C GLY A 133 3.24 6.32 -15.63
N VAL A 134 2.59 5.42 -14.88
CA VAL A 134 2.10 4.13 -15.39
C VAL A 134 1.08 4.32 -16.53
N LEU A 135 0.35 5.44 -16.53
CA LEU A 135 -0.65 5.73 -17.56
C LEU A 135 -0.07 6.43 -18.80
N GLU A 136 1.24 6.65 -18.86
CA GLU A 136 1.90 7.24 -20.03
C GLU A 136 2.04 6.20 -21.14
N PRO A 137 1.97 6.60 -22.42
CA PRO A 137 2.17 5.69 -23.55
C PRO A 137 3.52 4.95 -23.46
N GLY A 138 3.51 3.64 -23.71
CA GLY A 138 4.68 2.78 -23.60
C GLY A 138 4.85 2.09 -22.24
N ASN A 139 4.03 2.44 -21.24
CA ASN A 139 4.04 1.82 -19.91
C ASN A 139 2.92 0.80 -19.69
N GLU A 140 2.24 0.34 -20.74
CA GLU A 140 1.07 -0.55 -20.68
C GLU A 140 1.39 -1.92 -20.06
N SER A 141 2.67 -2.32 -20.05
CA SER A 141 3.13 -3.56 -19.41
C SER A 141 3.42 -3.42 -17.90
N HIS A 142 3.30 -2.21 -17.36
CA HIS A 142 3.64 -1.89 -15.98
C HIS A 142 2.39 -1.67 -15.14
N TRP A 143 2.49 -2.01 -13.86
CA TRP A 143 1.46 -1.69 -12.87
C TRP A 143 2.09 -1.35 -11.53
N CYS A 144 1.34 -0.61 -10.73
CA CYS A 144 1.79 0.06 -9.53
C CYS A 144 1.61 -0.83 -8.29
N HIS A 145 2.62 -1.62 -7.94
CA HIS A 145 2.52 -2.59 -6.85
C HIS A 145 3.68 -2.47 -5.83
N HIS A 146 3.48 -3.11 -4.68
CA HIS A 146 4.42 -3.29 -3.60
C HIS A 146 4.37 -4.74 -3.13
N PHE A 147 5.52 -5.31 -2.76
CA PHE A 147 5.57 -6.65 -2.21
C PHE A 147 5.59 -6.55 -0.68
N ALA A 148 4.44 -6.79 -0.06
CA ALA A 148 4.35 -6.88 1.39
C ALA A 148 5.13 -8.10 1.88
N THR A 149 5.66 -8.02 3.10
CA THR A 149 6.35 -9.15 3.73
C THR A 149 5.30 -10.14 4.23
N PRO A 150 5.27 -11.40 3.75
CA PRO A 150 4.35 -12.39 4.27
C PRO A 150 4.67 -12.70 5.75
N PRO A 151 3.67 -13.00 6.59
CA PRO A 151 3.91 -13.36 7.98
C PRO A 151 4.77 -14.63 8.10
N GLY A 152 5.77 -14.62 9.00
CA GLY A 152 6.72 -15.73 9.12
C GLY A 152 6.08 -17.09 9.45
N PHE A 153 5.00 -17.10 10.25
CA PHE A 153 4.31 -18.34 10.64
C PHE A 153 3.75 -19.13 9.44
N VAL A 154 3.45 -18.45 8.34
CA VAL A 154 2.90 -19.06 7.12
C VAL A 154 3.87 -20.10 6.52
N PHE A 155 5.17 -19.96 6.79
CA PHE A 155 6.21 -20.87 6.29
C PHE A 155 6.50 -22.06 7.22
N HIS A 156 5.91 -22.09 8.42
CA HIS A 156 6.17 -23.11 9.44
C HIS A 156 4.91 -23.92 9.82
N ASP A 157 3.79 -23.63 9.17
CA ASP A 157 2.50 -24.27 9.44
C ASP A 157 2.14 -25.23 8.28
N ALA A 158 1.81 -26.47 8.65
CA ALA A 158 1.51 -27.54 7.71
C ALA A 158 0.19 -27.29 6.95
N ASP A 159 -0.79 -26.65 7.58
CA ASP A 159 -2.07 -26.34 6.93
C ASP A 159 -1.88 -25.26 5.86
N TRP A 160 -1.04 -24.25 6.13
CA TRP A 160 -0.68 -23.24 5.13
C TRP A 160 0.11 -23.83 3.97
N SER A 161 1.01 -24.78 4.25
CA SER A 161 1.75 -25.50 3.20
C SER A 161 0.82 -26.32 2.30
N ARG A 162 -0.15 -27.03 2.89
CA ARG A 162 -1.17 -27.77 2.12
C ARG A 162 -2.03 -26.82 1.29
N PHE A 163 -2.52 -25.74 1.89
CA PHE A 163 -3.32 -24.72 1.20
C PHE A 163 -2.57 -24.12 -0.01
N ALA A 164 -1.28 -23.78 0.15
CA ALA A 164 -0.46 -23.24 -0.94
C ALA A 164 -0.40 -24.20 -2.14
N ASN A 165 -0.20 -25.49 -1.87
CA ASN A 165 -0.09 -26.51 -2.90
C ASN A 165 -1.44 -26.76 -3.60
N GLU A 166 -2.53 -26.84 -2.84
CA GLU A 166 -3.87 -27.07 -3.39
C GLU A 166 -4.38 -25.88 -4.22
N MET A 167 -4.05 -24.66 -3.81
CA MET A 167 -4.49 -23.43 -4.48
C MET A 167 -3.48 -22.88 -5.49
N GLU A 168 -2.32 -23.52 -5.63
CA GLU A 168 -1.20 -23.08 -6.48
C GLU A 168 -0.74 -21.63 -6.18
N ILE A 169 -0.72 -21.25 -4.89
CA ILE A 169 -0.37 -19.89 -4.44
C ILE A 169 1.08 -19.86 -3.93
N ASP A 170 1.89 -18.93 -4.46
CA ASP A 170 3.20 -18.63 -3.88
C ASP A 170 3.07 -17.73 -2.64
N LEU A 171 2.98 -18.35 -1.46
CA LEU A 171 2.89 -17.65 -0.17
C LEU A 171 4.11 -16.77 0.16
N ARG A 172 5.22 -16.87 -0.59
CA ARG A 172 6.39 -15.98 -0.42
C ARG A 172 6.19 -14.62 -1.11
N SER A 173 5.17 -14.49 -1.93
CA SER A 173 4.91 -13.31 -2.72
C SER A 173 3.54 -12.75 -2.39
N LEU A 174 3.51 -11.59 -1.73
CA LEU A 174 2.28 -10.86 -1.41
C LEU A 174 2.27 -9.51 -2.12
N PRO A 175 1.98 -9.47 -3.44
CA PRO A 175 1.87 -8.22 -4.15
C PRO A 175 0.57 -7.51 -3.73
N VAL A 176 0.67 -6.23 -3.42
CA VAL A 176 -0.45 -5.34 -3.11
C VAL A 176 -0.29 -4.02 -3.87
N SER A 177 -1.42 -3.45 -4.27
CA SER A 177 -1.51 -2.05 -4.68
C SER A 177 -2.08 -1.27 -3.50
N TYR A 178 -1.52 -0.11 -3.17
CA TYR A 178 -2.04 0.67 -2.05
C TYR A 178 -2.02 2.15 -2.37
N LEU A 179 -2.88 2.89 -1.67
CA LEU A 179 -3.04 4.34 -1.77
C LEU A 179 -3.32 4.90 -0.37
N VAL A 180 -2.54 5.91 0.02
CA VAL A 180 -2.72 6.62 1.28
C VAL A 180 -2.89 8.11 0.97
N LEU A 181 -4.06 8.62 1.31
CA LEU A 181 -4.47 10.01 1.09
C LEU A 181 -4.72 10.69 2.43
N ASP A 182 -4.36 11.96 2.52
CA ASP A 182 -4.69 12.80 3.69
C ASP A 182 -4.94 14.24 3.22
N ARG A 183 -5.88 14.95 3.84
CA ARG A 183 -6.08 16.39 3.54
C ARG A 183 -5.06 17.28 4.25
N ARG A 184 -4.37 16.75 5.26
CA ARG A 184 -3.25 17.45 5.91
C ARG A 184 -2.03 17.45 5.00
N PRO A 185 -1.14 18.44 5.12
CA PRO A 185 0.12 18.46 4.38
C PRO A 185 0.90 17.14 4.53
N ALA A 186 1.30 16.54 3.40
CA ALA A 186 2.21 15.41 3.41
C ALA A 186 3.64 15.86 3.75
N PRO A 187 4.48 14.98 4.34
CA PRO A 187 5.89 15.28 4.55
C PRO A 187 6.58 15.66 3.24
N VAL A 188 7.42 16.70 3.27
CA VAL A 188 8.21 17.10 2.11
C VAL A 188 9.27 16.04 1.85
N LEU A 189 9.23 15.44 0.66
CA LEU A 189 10.25 14.48 0.22
C LEU A 189 11.44 15.21 -0.42
N PRO A 190 12.65 14.61 -0.38
CA PRO A 190 13.77 15.08 -1.19
C PRO A 190 13.39 15.22 -2.66
N ALA A 191 13.97 16.21 -3.36
CA ALA A 191 13.67 16.43 -4.78
C ALA A 191 14.03 15.22 -5.66
N ASP A 192 15.05 14.46 -5.25
CA ASP A 192 15.53 13.25 -5.90
C ASP A 192 14.91 11.96 -5.32
N ALA A 193 13.83 12.10 -4.55
CA ALA A 193 13.06 10.96 -4.08
C ALA A 193 12.41 10.21 -5.25
N VAL A 194 12.40 8.90 -5.12
CA VAL A 194 11.78 7.99 -6.08
C VAL A 194 11.06 6.88 -5.33
N ARG A 195 10.02 6.34 -5.98
CA ARG A 195 9.51 5.03 -5.62
C ARG A 195 10.04 3.97 -6.59
N ILE A 196 10.73 2.97 -6.07
CA ILE A 196 11.02 1.72 -6.79
C ILE A 196 9.72 0.92 -6.88
N LEU A 197 9.28 0.67 -8.11
CA LEU A 197 8.10 -0.13 -8.43
C LEU A 197 8.50 -1.60 -8.59
N GLY A 198 7.82 -2.48 -7.86
CA GLY A 198 8.08 -3.92 -7.89
C GLY A 198 9.44 -4.33 -7.35
N ARG A 199 10.00 -5.42 -7.89
CA ARG A 199 11.31 -5.97 -7.48
C ARG A 199 12.41 -5.50 -8.44
N PRO A 200 13.58 -5.06 -7.93
CA PRO A 200 14.78 -4.94 -8.75
C PRO A 200 15.10 -6.25 -9.48
N ARG A 201 15.33 -6.17 -10.79
CA ARG A 201 15.78 -7.31 -11.62
C ARG A 201 17.29 -7.36 -11.57
N VAL A 202 17.86 -8.31 -10.83
CA VAL A 202 19.31 -8.37 -10.57
C VAL A 202 19.97 -9.41 -11.47
N GLU A 203 20.81 -8.94 -12.39
CA GLU A 203 21.61 -9.76 -13.30
C GLU A 203 23.11 -9.48 -13.05
N LYS A 204 24.02 -10.26 -13.62
CA LYS A 204 25.44 -9.88 -13.62
C LYS A 204 25.74 -9.18 -14.96
N PRO A 205 26.36 -7.98 -14.98
CA PRO A 205 26.93 -7.22 -13.86
C PRO A 205 26.06 -6.06 -13.31
N PHE A 206 24.76 -6.00 -13.62
CA PHE A 206 23.90 -4.86 -13.27
C PHE A 206 22.54 -5.27 -12.67
N ALA A 207 21.89 -4.36 -11.94
CA ALA A 207 20.50 -4.50 -11.51
C ALA A 207 19.64 -3.43 -12.18
N ARG A 208 18.46 -3.79 -12.69
CA ARG A 208 17.46 -2.87 -13.26
C ARG A 208 16.34 -2.60 -12.25
N VAL A 209 15.88 -1.36 -12.21
CA VAL A 209 14.75 -0.92 -11.39
C VAL A 209 13.81 -0.06 -12.22
N LEU A 210 12.52 -0.16 -11.94
CA LEU A 210 11.53 0.78 -12.46
C LEU A 210 11.28 1.83 -11.38
N ALA A 211 11.51 3.10 -11.69
CA ALA A 211 11.49 4.19 -10.72
C ALA A 211 10.43 5.23 -11.10
N CYS A 212 9.53 5.52 -10.18
CA CYS A 212 8.55 6.60 -10.25
C CYS A 212 9.12 7.83 -9.53
N HIS A 213 9.31 8.92 -10.26
CA HIS A 213 9.99 10.12 -9.79
C HIS A 213 9.02 11.15 -9.18
N THR A 214 9.55 12.10 -8.40
CA THR A 214 8.82 13.28 -7.92
C THR A 214 8.20 14.12 -9.05
N SER A 215 8.73 14.03 -10.27
CA SER A 215 8.17 14.67 -11.48
C SER A 215 6.95 13.94 -12.06
N GLY A 216 6.64 12.73 -11.60
CA GLY A 216 5.63 11.85 -12.18
C GLY A 216 6.15 10.93 -13.29
N GLU A 217 7.39 11.12 -13.75
CA GLU A 217 8.01 10.25 -14.75
C GLU A 217 8.19 8.83 -14.21
N LEU A 218 7.92 7.82 -15.03
CA LEU A 218 8.23 6.43 -14.76
C LEU A 218 9.37 6.01 -15.68
N THR A 219 10.53 5.69 -15.11
CA THR A 219 11.71 5.34 -15.90
C THR A 219 12.33 4.04 -15.46
N GLU A 220 12.82 3.27 -16.41
CA GLU A 220 13.76 2.21 -16.09
C GLU A 220 15.16 2.78 -15.87
N CYS A 221 15.79 2.39 -14.77
CA CYS A 221 17.14 2.77 -14.40
C CYS A 221 17.95 1.52 -14.08
N HIS A 222 19.27 1.62 -14.10
CA HIS A 222 20.15 0.52 -13.75
C HIS A 222 21.28 0.92 -12.81
N ILE A 223 21.74 -0.06 -12.04
CA ILE A 223 22.87 0.04 -11.13
C ILE A 223 23.92 -0.94 -11.61
N THR A 224 25.13 -0.48 -11.88
CA THR A 224 26.25 -1.37 -12.17
C THR A 224 26.95 -1.78 -10.87
N LYS A 225 27.38 -3.06 -10.77
CA LYS A 225 28.18 -3.53 -9.63
C LYS A 225 29.47 -2.71 -9.46
N ARG A 226 30.04 -2.22 -10.56
CA ARG A 226 31.26 -1.39 -10.56
C ARG A 226 31.02 -0.04 -9.88
N ARG A 227 29.88 0.61 -10.14
CA ARG A 227 29.57 1.93 -9.59
C ARG A 227 29.10 1.85 -8.13
N LEU A 228 28.12 0.98 -7.84
CA LEU A 228 27.50 0.88 -6.51
C LEU A 228 27.51 -0.57 -6.02
N PRO A 229 28.68 -1.14 -5.65
CA PRO A 229 28.80 -2.54 -5.25
C PRO A 229 27.94 -2.87 -4.02
N ALA A 230 27.87 -1.97 -3.04
CA ALA A 230 27.07 -2.15 -1.83
C ALA A 230 25.58 -2.26 -2.14
N VAL A 231 25.04 -1.33 -2.95
CA VAL A 231 23.63 -1.33 -3.37
C VAL A 231 23.32 -2.56 -4.22
N TYR A 232 24.17 -2.90 -5.19
CA TYR A 232 24.01 -4.12 -5.99
C TYR A 232 23.92 -5.37 -5.12
N HIS A 233 24.83 -5.53 -4.14
CA HIS A 233 24.81 -6.67 -3.23
C HIS A 233 23.58 -6.66 -2.30
N ARG A 234 23.09 -5.49 -1.90
CA ARG A 234 21.85 -5.31 -1.12
C ARG A 234 20.63 -5.77 -1.91
N PHE A 235 20.49 -5.32 -3.16
CA PHE A 235 19.39 -5.72 -4.06
C PHE A 235 19.45 -7.21 -4.39
N ARG A 236 20.64 -7.77 -4.63
CA ARG A 236 20.82 -9.22 -4.85
C ARG A 236 20.36 -10.07 -3.67
N LYS A 237 20.42 -9.54 -2.44
CA LYS A 237 19.90 -10.19 -1.22
C LYS A 237 18.41 -9.97 -1.02
N GLY A 238 17.72 -9.35 -1.98
CA GLY A 238 16.32 -9.04 -1.90
C GLY A 238 15.99 -7.92 -0.90
N ARG A 239 16.94 -7.02 -0.61
CA ARG A 239 16.77 -5.96 0.39
C ARG A 239 16.72 -4.60 -0.29
N TRP A 240 15.61 -3.89 -0.17
CA TRP A 240 15.45 -2.50 -0.59
C TRP A 240 14.22 -1.89 0.11
N ASP A 241 14.23 -0.57 0.34
CA ASP A 241 13.00 0.15 0.61
C ASP A 241 12.39 0.60 -0.72
N SER A 242 11.06 0.63 -0.80
CA SER A 242 10.38 1.17 -1.98
C SER A 242 10.58 2.67 -2.15
N LEU A 243 10.74 3.45 -1.07
CA LEU A 243 11.05 4.87 -1.14
C LEU A 243 12.56 5.09 -0.99
N GLN A 244 13.19 5.61 -2.03
CA GLN A 244 14.62 5.86 -2.12
C GLN A 244 14.88 7.29 -2.57
N SER A 245 16.10 7.78 -2.41
CA SER A 245 16.59 9.02 -3.01
C SER A 245 17.80 8.65 -3.85
N PHE A 246 17.76 8.97 -5.15
CA PHE A 246 18.89 8.65 -6.03
C PHE A 246 19.14 9.73 -7.09
N ARG A 247 20.41 9.87 -7.47
CA ARG A 247 20.82 10.65 -8.66
C ARG A 247 21.18 9.70 -9.80
N ARG A 248 20.90 10.13 -11.03
CA ARG A 248 21.19 9.36 -12.25
C ARG A 248 21.88 10.21 -13.31
N ALA A 249 22.73 9.57 -14.11
CA ALA A 249 23.27 10.10 -15.35
C ALA A 249 22.75 9.23 -16.51
N GLY A 250 21.82 9.76 -17.29
CA GLY A 250 21.06 8.96 -18.26
C GLY A 250 20.27 7.85 -17.55
N GLY A 251 20.54 6.59 -17.88
CA GLY A 251 19.94 5.43 -17.23
C GLY A 251 20.72 4.86 -16.05
N GLU A 252 21.97 5.29 -15.80
CA GLU A 252 22.81 4.75 -14.71
C GLU A 252 22.57 5.54 -13.41
N ILE A 253 22.27 4.82 -12.33
CA ILE A 253 22.16 5.39 -10.98
C ILE A 253 23.56 5.58 -10.39
N GLU A 254 23.88 6.82 -10.00
CA GLU A 254 25.20 7.22 -9.50
C GLU A 254 25.31 7.24 -7.97
N SER A 255 24.20 7.51 -7.28
CA SER A 255 24.10 7.47 -5.82
C SER A 255 22.70 7.05 -5.41
N LEU A 256 22.54 6.25 -4.36
CA LEU A 256 21.23 5.78 -3.89
C LEU A 256 21.24 5.61 -2.36
N HIS A 257 20.24 6.18 -1.70
CA HIS A 257 20.09 6.24 -0.25
C HIS A 257 18.63 6.00 0.16
N ASP A 258 18.43 5.46 1.36
CA ASP A 258 17.09 5.28 1.92
C ASP A 258 16.57 6.64 2.43
N VAL A 259 15.32 7.02 2.11
CA VAL A 259 14.73 8.32 2.50
C VAL A 259 14.22 8.30 3.94
N LEU A 260 13.62 7.18 4.33
CA LEU A 260 13.23 6.92 5.71
C LEU A 260 14.27 5.99 6.34
N PRO A 261 14.56 6.12 7.65
CA PRO A 261 15.22 5.03 8.35
C PRO A 261 14.36 3.79 8.17
N VAL A 262 14.96 2.70 7.68
CA VAL A 262 14.30 1.38 7.58
C VAL A 262 13.68 1.11 8.95
N PRO A 263 12.35 0.97 9.07
CA PRO A 263 11.75 0.59 10.34
C PRO A 263 12.46 -0.69 10.77
N ALA A 264 13.02 -0.70 11.99
CA ALA A 264 13.49 -1.95 12.56
C ALA A 264 12.31 -2.92 12.44
N GLY A 265 12.48 -3.96 11.62
CA GLY A 265 11.41 -4.93 11.39
C GLY A 265 10.90 -5.43 12.75
N PRO A 266 9.62 -5.79 12.87
CA PRO A 266 9.13 -6.31 14.14
C PRO A 266 10.03 -7.48 14.56
N ASN A 267 10.67 -7.34 15.72
CA ASN A 267 11.30 -8.45 16.42
C ASN A 267 10.17 -9.41 16.82
N HIS A 268 9.83 -10.33 15.92
CA HIS A 268 8.95 -11.46 16.18
C HIS A 268 9.64 -12.72 15.68
#